data_AF-A0A1H6G3M3-F1
#
_entry.id   AF-A0A1H6G3M3-F1
#
_cell.length_a   1.000
_cell.length_b   1.000
_cell.length_c   1.000
_cell.angle_alpha   90.00
_cell.angle_beta   90.00
_cell.angle_gamma   90.00
#
_symmetry.space_group_name_H-M   'P 1'
#
loop_
_entity.id
_entity.type
_entity.pdbx_description
1 polymer ?
#
loop_
_entity_poly.entity_id
_entity_poly.type
_entity_poly.pdbx_seq_one_letter_code
_entity_poly.pdbx_strand_id
1 'polypeptide(L)'
;MVQDQEDRALVFTYDYESGESFDVVAQLETSTTVDILQTGDGETVPEISQPDDYTGHVIRYNDGDGATAPTTLLFLSDESLSADDSGTLGEDATMFSSRLNLLETTLD
;
A
#
# COMPACT_ATOMS: atom_id res chain seq x y z
N MET A 1 -22.13 12.62 -11.49
CA MET A 1 -20.67 12.80 -11.51
C MET A 1 -20.13 11.63 -10.71
N VAL A 2 -19.66 10.60 -11.39
CA VAL A 2 -18.88 9.53 -10.75
C VAL A 2 -17.46 10.05 -10.88
N GLN A 3 -16.84 10.44 -9.77
CA GLN A 3 -15.41 10.67 -9.80
C GLN A 3 -14.81 9.28 -9.97
N ASP A 4 -14.04 9.06 -11.04
CA ASP A 4 -13.09 7.97 -11.14
C ASP A 4 -12.32 7.96 -9.82
N GLN A 5 -12.68 7.03 -8.93
CA GLN A 5 -11.94 6.76 -7.70
C GLN A 5 -10.76 5.95 -8.18
N GLU A 6 -9.72 6.63 -8.65
CA GLU A 6 -8.42 6.02 -8.92
C GLU A 6 -8.03 5.27 -7.65
N ASP A 7 -7.85 3.95 -7.73
CA ASP A 7 -7.61 3.07 -6.59
C ASP A 7 -6.30 3.48 -5.89
N ARG A 8 -6.44 4.22 -4.78
CA ARG A 8 -5.31 4.82 -4.08
C ARG A 8 -4.57 3.77 -3.28
N ALA A 9 -3.28 3.69 -3.54
CA ALA A 9 -2.35 2.81 -2.88
C ALA A 9 -1.33 3.62 -2.08
N LEU A 10 -1.11 3.21 -0.83
CA LEU A 10 0.01 3.69 -0.02
C LEU A 10 1.07 2.60 0.08
N VAL A 11 2.32 3.00 -0.15
CA VAL A 11 3.50 2.13 -0.05
C VAL A 11 4.59 2.87 0.70
N PHE A 12 5.45 2.14 1.41
CA PHE A 12 6.61 2.76 2.04
C PHE A 12 7.59 3.31 1.00
N THR A 13 8.15 4.49 1.25
CA THR A 13 9.05 5.18 0.31
C THR A 13 10.28 4.35 -0.06
N TYR A 14 10.72 3.46 0.83
CA TYR A 14 11.90 2.62 0.64
C TYR A 14 11.61 1.30 -0.08
N ASP A 15 10.34 0.96 -0.28
CA ASP A 15 9.88 -0.27 -0.94
C ASP A 15 9.08 0.00 -2.22
N TYR A 16 8.92 1.26 -2.63
CA TYR A 16 8.18 1.62 -3.84
C TYR A 16 9.01 1.31 -5.09
N GLU A 17 8.47 0.45 -5.95
CA GLU A 17 9.01 0.13 -7.26
C GLU A 17 8.01 0.56 -8.34
N SER A 18 8.40 1.56 -9.14
CA SER A 18 7.54 2.21 -10.13
C SER A 18 7.18 1.27 -11.29
N GLY A 19 5.88 1.13 -11.58
CA GLY A 19 5.40 0.29 -12.69
C GLY A 19 5.57 -1.21 -12.46
N GLU A 20 5.96 -1.65 -11.26
CA GLU A 20 6.20 -3.06 -10.99
C GLU A 20 4.90 -3.80 -10.64
N SER A 21 4.74 -4.98 -11.22
CA SER A 21 3.63 -5.88 -10.88
C SER A 21 3.91 -6.62 -9.57
N PHE A 22 2.85 -6.96 -8.85
CA PHE A 22 2.94 -7.67 -7.59
C PHE A 22 1.84 -8.71 -7.44
N ASP A 23 2.09 -9.70 -6.58
CA ASP A 23 1.11 -10.65 -6.08
C ASP A 23 0.83 -10.39 -4.60
N VAL A 24 -0.44 -10.51 -4.21
CA VAL A 24 -0.86 -10.44 -2.81
C VAL A 24 -0.61 -11.78 -2.15
N VAL A 25 0.31 -11.79 -1.20
CA VAL A 25 0.68 -12.98 -0.42
C VAL A 25 -0.30 -13.20 0.72
N ALA A 26 -0.71 -12.13 1.39
CA ALA A 26 -1.63 -12.17 2.51
C ALA A 26 -2.25 -10.80 2.80
N GLN A 27 -3.38 -10.80 3.49
CA GLN A 27 -3.97 -9.61 4.09
C GLN A 27 -3.53 -9.50 5.57
N LEU A 28 -3.25 -8.28 6.02
CA LEU A 28 -2.98 -7.99 7.42
C LEU A 28 -4.27 -7.90 8.22
N GLU A 29 -4.20 -8.21 9.51
CA GLU A 29 -5.29 -7.89 10.43
C GLU A 29 -5.45 -6.37 10.54
N THR A 30 -6.69 -5.89 10.62
CA THR A 30 -6.99 -4.44 10.71
C THR A 30 -6.24 -3.76 11.85
N SER A 31 -6.11 -4.40 13.00
CA SER A 31 -5.33 -3.87 14.14
C SER A 31 -3.87 -3.64 13.78
N THR A 32 -3.25 -4.58 13.04
CA THR A 32 -1.87 -4.46 12.59
C THR A 32 -1.71 -3.33 11.58
N THR A 33 -2.67 -3.19 10.64
CA THR A 33 -2.67 -2.06 9.71
C THR A 33 -2.77 -0.73 10.43
N VAL A 34 -3.69 -0.62 11.41
CA VAL A 34 -3.85 0.59 12.22
C VAL A 34 -2.57 0.94 12.98
N ASP A 35 -1.94 -0.04 13.62
CA ASP A 35 -0.69 0.16 14.37
C ASP A 35 0.45 0.65 13.47
N ILE A 36 0.50 0.19 12.21
CA ILE A 36 1.53 0.59 11.24
C ILE A 36 1.27 2.00 10.69
N LEU A 37 0.01 2.38 10.48
CA LEU A 37 -0.38 3.69 9.96
C LEU A 37 -0.44 4.79 11.05
N GLN A 38 0.09 4.50 12.23
CA GLN A 38 0.28 5.45 13.33
C GLN A 38 1.75 5.78 13.54
N THR A 39 2.01 6.89 14.22
CA THR A 39 3.36 7.21 14.68
C THR A 39 3.79 6.25 15.79
N GLY A 40 5.08 6.22 16.11
CA GLY A 40 5.61 5.37 17.20
C GLY A 40 5.01 5.64 18.58
N ASP A 41 4.31 6.77 18.75
CA ASP A 41 3.59 7.15 19.98
C ASP A 41 2.10 6.74 19.94
N GLY A 42 1.64 6.09 18.87
CA GLY A 42 0.24 5.67 18.67
C GLY A 42 -0.69 6.81 18.21
N GLU A 43 -0.13 7.90 17.70
CA GLU A 43 -0.92 9.03 17.17
C GLU A 43 -1.12 8.88 15.66
N THR A 44 -2.26 9.36 15.15
CA THR A 44 -2.47 9.46 13.71
C THR A 44 -1.71 10.63 13.11
N VAL A 45 -1.37 10.53 11.83
CA VAL A 45 -0.85 11.66 11.06
C VAL A 45 -2.00 12.46 10.43
N PRO A 46 -1.84 13.77 10.17
CA PRO A 46 -2.91 14.59 9.61
C PRO A 46 -3.47 14.08 8.28
N GLU A 47 -2.66 13.36 7.50
CA GLU A 47 -3.03 12.78 6.22
C GLU A 47 -3.89 11.50 6.36
N ILE A 48 -3.81 10.82 7.52
CA ILE A 48 -4.59 9.61 7.83
C ILE A 48 -5.46 9.89 9.04
N SER A 49 -6.65 10.44 8.81
CA SER A 49 -7.60 10.72 9.89
C SER A 49 -8.21 9.47 10.51
N GLN A 50 -8.32 8.39 9.72
CA GLN A 50 -8.98 7.15 10.10
C GLN A 50 -8.20 5.96 9.53
N PRO A 51 -7.22 5.41 10.27
CA PRO A 51 -6.34 4.36 9.75
C PRO A 51 -7.04 2.99 9.57
N ASP A 52 -8.18 2.78 10.22
CA ASP A 52 -9.01 1.58 10.08
C ASP A 52 -9.80 1.53 8.77
N ASP A 53 -9.85 2.64 8.02
CA ASP A 53 -10.39 2.66 6.66
C ASP A 53 -9.43 2.00 5.65
N TYR A 54 -8.17 1.81 6.02
CA TYR A 54 -7.19 1.16 5.15
C TYR A 54 -7.14 -0.34 5.39
N THR A 55 -7.08 -1.09 4.30
CA THR A 55 -6.76 -2.51 4.31
C THR A 55 -5.27 -2.70 3.99
N GLY A 56 -4.54 -3.36 4.90
CA GLY A 56 -3.13 -3.68 4.70
C GLY A 56 -2.95 -5.04 4.03
N HIS A 57 -2.01 -5.10 3.10
CA HIS A 57 -1.66 -6.29 2.34
C HIS A 57 -0.16 -6.50 2.37
N VAL A 58 0.24 -7.76 2.41
CA VAL A 58 1.60 -8.21 2.20
C VAL A 58 1.71 -8.60 0.74
N ILE A 59 2.49 -7.85 -0.02
CA ILE A 59 2.67 -8.08 -1.45
C ILE A 59 4.08 -8.54 -1.75
N ARG A 60 4.25 -9.28 -2.84
CA ARG A 60 5.55 -9.65 -3.39
C ARG A 60 5.63 -9.13 -4.81
N TYR A 61 6.68 -8.39 -5.12
CA TYR A 61 6.92 -7.94 -6.47
C TYR A 61 7.26 -9.09 -7.42
N ASN A 62 7.01 -8.90 -8.70
CA ASN A 62 7.24 -9.88 -9.75
C ASN A 62 8.34 -9.37 -10.68
N ASP A 63 9.60 -9.66 -10.33
CA ASP A 63 10.79 -9.26 -11.10
C ASP A 63 11.04 -10.12 -12.36
N GLY A 64 10.14 -11.05 -12.69
CA GLY A 64 10.17 -11.85 -13.92
C GLY A 64 11.30 -12.90 -14.00
N ASP A 65 12.27 -12.89 -13.08
CA ASP A 65 13.49 -13.71 -13.15
C ASP A 65 13.50 -14.90 -12.16
N GLY A 66 12.41 -15.12 -11.42
CA GLY A 66 12.25 -16.28 -10.53
C GLY A 66 13.14 -16.24 -9.29
N ALA A 67 13.76 -15.09 -9.00
CA ALA A 67 14.36 -14.81 -7.71
C ALA A 67 13.26 -14.61 -6.65
N THR A 68 13.59 -14.78 -5.37
CA THR A 68 12.66 -14.40 -4.30
C THR A 68 12.63 -12.87 -4.23
N ALA A 69 11.72 -12.28 -4.98
CA ALA A 69 11.47 -10.85 -4.94
C ALA A 69 11.10 -10.40 -3.51
N PRO A 70 11.45 -9.16 -3.14
CA PRO A 70 11.17 -8.63 -1.81
C PRO A 70 9.67 -8.61 -1.55
N THR A 71 9.32 -8.81 -0.28
CA THR A 71 7.95 -8.69 0.20
C THR A 71 7.81 -7.36 0.91
N THR A 72 6.79 -6.58 0.56
CA THR A 72 6.51 -5.27 1.16
C THR A 72 5.03 -5.17 1.56
N LEU A 73 4.66 -4.01 2.10
CA LEU A 73 3.33 -3.67 2.56
C LEU A 73 2.67 -2.66 1.63
N LEU A 74 1.41 -2.95 1.31
CA LEU A 74 0.54 -2.12 0.50
C LEU A 74 -0.73 -1.81 1.30
N PHE A 75 -1.14 -0.55 1.33
CA PHE A 75 -2.37 -0.13 2.01
C PHE A 75 -3.35 0.48 1.02
N LEU A 76 -4.61 0.04 1.04
CA LEU A 76 -5.66 0.48 0.13
C LEU A 76 -6.85 1.03 0.93
N SER A 77 -7.42 2.17 0.50
CA SER A 77 -8.52 2.83 1.24
C SER A 77 -9.92 2.36 0.83
N ASP A 78 -10.12 2.00 -0.44
CA ASP A 78 -11.45 1.73 -1.00
C ASP A 78 -11.57 0.34 -1.62
N GLU A 79 -10.47 -0.19 -2.16
CA GLU A 79 -10.39 -1.53 -2.73
C GLU A 79 -9.69 -2.49 -1.75
N SER A 80 -10.19 -3.72 -1.65
CA SER A 80 -9.51 -4.78 -0.91
C SER A 80 -9.12 -5.89 -1.87
N LEU A 81 -7.83 -6.20 -1.94
CA LEU A 81 -7.33 -7.33 -2.70
C LEU A 81 -7.34 -8.58 -1.81
N SER A 82 -7.73 -9.71 -2.39
CA SER A 82 -7.64 -11.02 -1.75
C SER A 82 -6.25 -11.60 -1.89
N ALA A 83 -5.93 -12.60 -1.07
CA ALA A 83 -4.72 -13.41 -1.30
C ALA A 83 -4.78 -14.07 -2.69
N ASP A 84 -3.63 -14.18 -3.33
CA ASP A 84 -3.44 -14.64 -4.72
C ASP A 84 -3.97 -13.68 -5.81
N ASP A 85 -4.53 -12.52 -5.44
CA ASP A 85 -4.77 -11.44 -6.40
C ASP A 85 -3.44 -10.80 -6.82
N SER A 86 -3.43 -10.17 -7.99
CA SER A 86 -2.25 -9.50 -8.55
C SER A 86 -2.64 -8.10 -9.03
N GLY A 87 -1.71 -7.15 -8.93
CA GLY A 87 -1.90 -5.79 -9.44
C GLY A 87 -0.60 -5.22 -9.99
N THR A 88 -0.67 -4.01 -10.55
CA THR A 88 0.52 -3.24 -10.95
C THR A 88 0.50 -1.89 -10.24
N LEU A 89 1.62 -1.49 -9.65
CA LEU A 89 1.75 -0.15 -9.12
C LEU A 89 1.86 0.85 -10.26
N GLY A 90 1.21 2.00 -10.11
CA GLY A 90 1.34 3.11 -11.05
C GLY A 90 2.80 3.56 -11.20
N GLU A 91 3.10 4.20 -12.32
CA GLU A 91 4.45 4.73 -12.57
C GLU A 91 4.73 5.98 -11.71
N ASP A 92 3.69 6.75 -11.41
CA ASP A 92 3.75 7.99 -10.66
C ASP A 92 3.42 7.79 -9.18
N ALA A 93 4.24 8.38 -8.31
CA ALA A 93 3.98 8.43 -6.87
C ALA A 93 4.33 9.80 -6.30
N THR A 94 3.60 10.19 -5.26
CA THR A 94 3.82 11.46 -4.55
C THR A 94 4.03 11.22 -3.05
N MET A 95 4.79 12.11 -2.40
CA MET A 95 4.98 12.02 -0.95
C MET A 95 3.65 12.25 -0.24
N PHE A 96 3.14 11.20 0.40
CA PHE A 96 1.90 11.25 1.16
C PHE A 96 2.17 11.67 2.60
N SER A 97 3.03 10.93 3.31
CA SER A 97 3.41 11.28 4.67
C SER A 97 4.90 11.08 4.90
N SER A 98 5.62 12.20 5.07
CA SER A 98 7.05 12.17 5.44
C SER A 98 7.30 11.66 6.85
N ARG A 99 6.27 11.69 7.71
CA ARG A 99 6.37 11.19 9.09
C ARG A 99 6.35 9.67 9.15
N LEU A 100 5.53 9.04 8.32
CA LEU A 100 5.41 7.59 8.21
C LEU A 100 6.27 7.01 7.07
N ASN A 101 6.91 7.86 6.27
CA ASN A 101 7.61 7.48 5.04
C ASN A 101 6.70 6.74 4.06
N LEU A 102 5.52 7.31 3.80
CA LEU A 102 4.54 6.76 2.86
C LEU A 102 4.49 7.60 1.59
N LEU A 103 4.43 6.91 0.46
CA LEU A 103 4.05 7.46 -0.84
C LEU A 103 2.61 7.10 -1.15
N GLU A 104 1.93 7.96 -1.90
CA GLU A 104 0.64 7.69 -2.54
C GLU A 104 0.87 7.46 -4.03
N THR A 105 0.30 6.38 -4.55
CA THR A 105 0.29 6.00 -5.97
C THR A 105 -1.08 5.41 -6.32
N THR A 106 -1.24 4.99 -7.57
CA THR A 106 -2.44 4.31 -8.08
C THR A 106 -2.15 2.84 -8.35
N LEU A 107 -3.21 2.05 -8.54
CA LEU A 107 -3.11 0.72 -9.14
C LEU A 107 -3.56 0.76 -10.61
N ASP A 108 -2.92 -0.03 -11.46
CA ASP A 108 -3.25 -0.24 -12.90
C ASP A 108 -3.79 -1.65 -13.17
#